data_AF-A0A2M9P169-F1
#
_entry.id   AF-A0A2M9P169-F1
#
_cell.length_a   1.000
_cell.length_b   1.000
_cell.length_c   1.000
_cell.angle_alpha   90.00
_cell.angle_beta   90.00
_cell.angle_gamma   90.00
#
_symmetry.space_group_name_H-M   'P 1'
#
loop_
_entity.id
_entity.type
_entity.pdbx_description
1 polymer ?
#
loop_
_entity_poly.entity_id
_entity_poly.type
_entity_poly.pdbx_seq_one_letter_code
_entity_poly.pdbx_strand_id
1 'polypeptide(L)'
;EERFHGPTNMTSDQTGSIAIYNADQQRYRRDYCKRVEWAVRRLPNMERFLIEERYMSEDAEYLSDYNVYCFKFQPPISEKKYSKIRWKAFYKLALNLNLAITKG
;
A
#
# COMPACT_ATOMS: atom_id res chain seq x y z
N GLU A 1 -21.16 -59.77 16.90
CA GLU A 1 -21.18 -58.29 16.86
C GLU A 1 -20.55 -57.84 15.57
N GLU A 2 -21.31 -57.17 14.71
CA GLU A 2 -20.86 -56.76 13.39
C GLU A 2 -20.25 -55.36 13.49
N ARG A 3 -18.93 -55.23 13.26
CA ARG A 3 -18.25 -53.93 13.25
C ARG A 3 -18.32 -53.34 11.85
N PHE A 4 -19.22 -52.39 11.66
CA PHE A 4 -19.30 -51.60 10.43
C PHE A 4 -18.16 -50.58 10.41
N HIS A 5 -17.08 -50.88 9.69
CA HIS A 5 -16.09 -49.87 9.32
C HIS A 5 -16.50 -49.27 7.96
N GLY A 6 -17.22 -48.15 7.99
CA GLY A 6 -17.46 -47.36 6.79
C GLY A 6 -16.16 -46.68 6.33
N PRO A 7 -15.81 -46.69 5.03
CA PRO A 7 -14.68 -45.91 4.55
C PRO A 7 -15.07 -44.43 4.58
N THR A 8 -14.53 -43.69 5.53
CA THR A 8 -14.67 -42.23 5.60
C THR A 8 -13.83 -41.60 4.49
N ASN A 9 -14.28 -41.70 3.23
CA ASN A 9 -13.76 -40.93 2.10
C ASN A 9 -14.18 -39.44 2.19
N MET A 10 -14.22 -38.88 3.40
CA MET A 10 -14.14 -37.44 3.58
C MET A 10 -12.66 -37.09 3.53
N THR A 11 -12.09 -37.08 2.32
CA THR A 11 -10.95 -36.20 2.07
C THR A 11 -11.51 -34.79 2.16
N SER A 12 -11.64 -34.27 3.39
CA SER A 12 -11.80 -32.85 3.62
C SER A 12 -10.73 -32.19 2.76
N ASP A 13 -11.14 -31.39 1.78
CA ASP A 13 -10.27 -30.65 0.87
C ASP A 13 -9.56 -29.53 1.65
N GLN A 14 -8.90 -29.92 2.74
CA GLN A 14 -8.18 -29.05 3.65
C GLN A 14 -7.00 -28.42 2.89
N THR A 15 -6.38 -29.17 1.98
CA THR A 15 -5.33 -28.65 1.09
C THR A 15 -5.90 -27.66 0.08
N GLY A 16 -7.03 -27.93 -0.59
CA GLY A 16 -7.64 -27.01 -1.54
C GLY A 16 -8.21 -25.75 -0.87
N SER A 17 -8.84 -25.87 0.29
CA SER A 17 -9.30 -24.71 1.08
C SER A 17 -8.15 -23.82 1.58
N ILE A 18 -7.03 -24.40 2.03
CA ILE A 18 -5.81 -23.64 2.37
C ILE A 18 -5.21 -22.98 1.12
N ALA A 19 -5.18 -23.67 -0.02
CA ALA A 19 -4.68 -23.12 -1.28
C ALA A 19 -5.54 -21.95 -1.78
N ILE A 20 -6.87 -22.07 -1.72
CA ILE A 20 -7.81 -21.00 -2.05
C ILE A 20 -7.60 -19.80 -1.13
N TYR A 21 -7.52 -20.03 0.19
CA TYR A 21 -7.25 -18.97 1.16
C TYR A 21 -5.92 -18.24 0.87
N ASN A 22 -4.84 -18.98 0.63
CA ASN A 22 -3.54 -18.40 0.30
C ASN A 22 -3.56 -17.61 -1.01
N ALA A 23 -4.23 -18.13 -2.04
CA ALA A 23 -4.40 -17.44 -3.32
C ALA A 23 -5.22 -16.15 -3.16
N ASP A 24 -6.29 -16.18 -2.37
CA ASP A 24 -7.12 -15.00 -2.08
C ASP A 24 -6.35 -13.96 -1.27
N GLN A 25 -5.53 -14.37 -0.29
CA GLN A 25 -4.65 -13.46 0.45
C GLN A 25 -3.59 -12.82 -0.46
N GLN A 26 -3.00 -13.58 -1.38
CA GLN A 26 -2.05 -13.02 -2.35
C GLN A 26 -2.72 -12.03 -3.29
N ARG A 27 -3.94 -12.33 -3.76
CA ARG A 27 -4.75 -11.43 -4.58
C ARG A 27 -5.07 -10.14 -3.82
N TYR A 28 -5.54 -10.26 -2.57
CA TYR A 28 -5.85 -9.12 -1.72
C TYR A 28 -4.64 -8.20 -1.52
N ARG A 29 -3.46 -8.75 -1.20
CA ARG A 29 -2.22 -7.98 -1.05
C ARG A 29 -1.85 -7.24 -2.32
N ARG A 30 -1.89 -7.93 -3.46
CA ARG A 30 -1.59 -7.35 -4.77
C ARG A 30 -2.55 -6.22 -5.12
N ASP A 31 -3.85 -6.43 -4.88
CA ASP A 31 -4.87 -5.45 -5.23
C ASP A 31 -4.81 -4.23 -4.30
N TYR A 32 -4.43 -4.43 -3.03
CA TYR A 32 -4.10 -3.34 -2.11
C TYR A 32 -2.89 -2.52 -2.58
N CYS A 33 -1.76 -3.16 -2.93
CA CYS A 33 -0.58 -2.47 -3.47
C CYS A 33 -0.93 -1.67 -4.73
N LYS A 34 -1.66 -2.28 -5.67
CA LYS A 34 -2.15 -1.60 -6.88
C LYS A 34 -2.99 -0.38 -6.53
N ARG A 35 -3.92 -0.49 -5.59
CA ARG A 35 -4.76 0.64 -5.18
C ARG A 35 -3.92 1.80 -4.65
N VAL A 36 -2.88 1.53 -3.85
CA VAL A 36 -1.94 2.56 -3.37
C VAL A 36 -1.16 3.20 -4.52
N GLU A 37 -0.56 2.38 -5.39
CA GLU A 37 0.18 2.87 -6.56
C GLU A 37 -0.69 3.75 -7.47
N TRP A 38 -1.94 3.35 -7.71
CA TRP A 38 -2.89 4.12 -8.52
C TRP A 38 -3.28 5.44 -7.86
N ALA A 39 -3.47 5.45 -6.54
CA ALA A 39 -3.74 6.68 -5.79
C ALA A 39 -2.56 7.67 -5.89
N VAL A 40 -1.32 7.17 -5.76
CA VAL A 40 -0.10 7.98 -5.90
C VAL A 40 0.07 8.51 -7.33
N ARG A 41 -0.17 7.67 -8.35
CA ARG A 41 -0.07 8.07 -9.77
C ARG A 41 -1.01 9.23 -10.15
N ARG A 42 -2.16 9.35 -9.48
CA ARG A 42 -3.16 10.41 -9.67
C ARG A 42 -2.80 11.73 -8.98
N LEU A 43 -1.77 11.78 -8.14
CA LEU A 43 -1.31 13.02 -7.54
C LEU A 43 -0.69 13.96 -8.61
N PRO A 44 -0.80 15.29 -8.43
CA PRO A 44 -0.02 16.27 -9.19
C PRO A 44 1.48 15.98 -9.14
N ASN A 45 2.19 16.32 -10.21
CA ASN A 45 3.59 15.93 -10.43
C ASN A 45 4.52 16.16 -9.21
N MET A 46 4.47 17.32 -8.56
CA MET A 46 5.33 17.61 -7.40
C MET A 46 4.98 16.76 -6.16
N GLU A 47 3.68 16.50 -5.96
CA GLU A 47 3.20 15.69 -4.83
C GLU A 47 3.53 14.22 -5.07
N ARG A 48 3.30 13.72 -6.29
CA ARG A 48 3.68 12.36 -6.71
C ARG A 48 5.17 12.13 -6.53
N PHE A 49 6.00 13.02 -7.09
CA PHE A 49 7.46 12.95 -6.99
C PHE A 49 7.92 12.87 -5.53
N LEU A 50 7.36 13.72 -4.66
CA LEU A 50 7.68 13.67 -3.22
C LEU A 50 7.37 12.30 -2.62
N ILE A 51 6.17 11.77 -2.90
CA ILE A 51 5.73 10.49 -2.33
C ILE A 51 6.60 9.33 -2.83
N GLU A 52 6.88 9.30 -4.13
CA GLU A 52 7.72 8.28 -4.75
C GLU A 52 9.14 8.29 -4.16
N GLU A 53 9.80 9.46 -4.12
CA GLU A 53 11.18 9.57 -3.64
C GLU A 53 11.34 9.43 -2.13
N ARG A 54 10.38 9.90 -1.33
CA ARG A 54 10.51 9.90 0.14
C ARG A 54 9.97 8.63 0.79
N TYR A 55 8.90 8.05 0.24
CA TYR A 55 8.10 7.03 0.93
C TYR A 55 7.96 5.71 0.17
N MET A 56 8.21 5.67 -1.14
CA MET A 56 8.09 4.45 -1.94
C MET A 56 9.42 3.94 -2.50
N SER A 57 10.51 4.68 -2.33
CA SER A 57 11.85 4.22 -2.68
C SER A 57 12.33 3.10 -1.75
N GLU A 58 13.18 2.21 -2.25
CA GLU A 58 13.80 1.15 -1.45
C GLU A 58 14.59 1.72 -0.25
N ASP A 59 15.24 2.88 -0.44
CA ASP A 59 16.01 3.57 0.60
C ASP A 59 15.17 4.52 1.48
N ALA A 60 13.83 4.44 1.44
CA ALA A 60 12.95 5.41 2.11
C ALA A 60 13.21 5.50 3.63
N GLU A 61 13.64 4.41 4.25
CA GLU A 61 13.97 4.37 5.68
C GLU A 61 15.22 5.18 6.03
N TYR A 62 16.17 5.29 5.10
CA TYR A 62 17.44 6.00 5.29
C TYR A 62 17.46 7.41 4.69
N LEU A 63 16.44 7.78 3.92
CA LEU A 63 16.29 9.13 3.37
C LEU A 63 15.65 10.08 4.38
N SER A 64 16.33 11.19 4.67
CA SER A 64 15.72 12.28 5.44
C SER A 64 14.90 13.21 4.56
N ASP A 65 13.95 13.95 5.16
CA ASP A 65 13.23 15.02 4.46
C ASP A 65 14.21 16.04 3.86
N TYR A 66 15.28 16.37 4.60
CA TYR A 66 16.37 17.23 4.14
C TYR A 66 17.00 16.71 2.85
N ASN A 67 17.32 15.42 2.78
CA ASN A 67 17.90 14.86 1.57
C ASN A 67 16.98 15.03 0.36
N VAL A 68 15.69 14.83 0.55
CA VAL A 68 14.71 14.93 -0.53
C VAL A 68 14.57 16.38 -1.02
N TYR A 69 14.33 17.35 -0.14
CA TYR A 69 14.10 18.73 -0.58
C TYR A 69 15.36 19.45 -1.08
N CYS A 70 16.55 19.06 -0.59
CA CYS A 70 17.82 19.64 -1.04
C CYS A 70 18.41 18.97 -2.28
N PHE A 71 18.31 17.64 -2.42
CA PHE A 71 19.06 16.91 -3.45
C PHE A 71 18.19 16.18 -4.47
N LYS A 72 16.97 15.75 -4.11
CA LYS A 72 16.07 15.07 -5.05
C LYS A 72 15.26 16.06 -5.87
N PHE A 73 14.69 17.08 -5.24
CA PHE A 73 13.97 18.13 -5.96
C PHE A 73 14.90 18.95 -6.87
N GLN A 74 14.48 19.14 -8.12
CA GLN A 74 15.21 19.93 -9.12
C GLN A 74 14.30 21.03 -9.70
N PRO A 75 14.52 22.32 -9.38
CA PRO A 75 15.53 22.83 -8.44
C PRO A 75 15.19 22.48 -6.98
N PRO A 76 16.18 22.55 -6.06
CA PRO A 76 15.94 22.37 -4.63
C PRO A 76 14.85 23.31 -4.11
N ILE A 77 14.10 22.86 -3.12
CA ILE A 77 13.00 23.63 -2.52
C ILE A 77 13.25 23.87 -1.04
N SER A 78 12.62 24.92 -0.50
CA SER A 78 12.67 25.15 0.95
C SER A 78 11.88 24.10 1.72
N GLU A 79 12.30 23.83 2.95
CA GLU A 79 11.62 22.94 3.90
C GLU A 79 10.13 23.31 4.06
N LYS A 80 9.81 24.62 4.13
CA LYS A 80 8.42 25.09 4.23
C LYS A 80 7.59 24.72 3.00
N LYS A 81 8.17 24.79 1.80
CA LYS A 81 7.49 24.38 0.56
C LYS A 81 7.31 22.85 0.54
N TYR A 82 8.35 22.11 0.91
CA TYR A 82 8.30 20.65 1.05
C TYR A 82 7.18 20.20 2.00
N SER A 83 7.13 20.77 3.21
CA SER A 83 6.10 20.43 4.21
C SER A 83 4.67 20.68 3.71
N LYS A 84 4.44 21.76 2.96
CA LYS A 84 3.13 22.03 2.33
C LYS A 84 2.77 21.01 1.25
N ILE A 85 3.72 20.64 0.40
CA ILE A 85 3.51 19.63 -0.66
C ILE A 85 3.20 18.29 -0.01
N ARG A 86 4.00 17.87 0.98
CA ARG A 86 3.83 16.63 1.73
C ARG A 86 2.44 16.55 2.36
N TRP A 87 2.03 17.59 3.08
CA TRP A 87 0.72 17.62 3.74
C TRP A 87 -0.42 17.48 2.73
N LYS A 88 -0.36 18.21 1.61
CA LYS A 88 -1.36 18.10 0.54
C LYS A 88 -1.41 16.72 -0.09
N ALA A 89 -0.25 16.11 -0.33
CA ALA A 89 -0.14 14.77 -0.89
C ALA A 89 -0.82 13.74 0.03
N PHE A 90 -0.47 13.72 1.32
CA PHE A 90 -1.08 12.80 2.28
C PHE A 90 -2.58 13.03 2.46
N TYR A 91 -3.03 14.28 2.50
CA TYR A 91 -4.46 14.58 2.59
C TYR A 91 -5.23 14.03 1.39
N LYS A 92 -4.71 14.21 0.16
CA LYS A 92 -5.34 13.64 -1.05
C LYS A 92 -5.30 12.12 -1.07
N LEU A 93 -4.21 11.51 -0.62
CA LEU A 93 -4.12 10.05 -0.50
C LEU A 93 -5.13 9.52 0.51
N ALA A 94 -5.29 10.16 1.67
CA ALA A 94 -6.26 9.78 2.67
C ALA A 94 -7.70 9.86 2.14
N LEU A 95 -8.04 10.90 1.37
CA LEU A 95 -9.34 11.01 0.70
C LEU A 95 -9.52 9.93 -0.38
N ASN A 96 -8.54 9.74 -1.26
CA ASN A 96 -8.62 8.77 -2.36
C ASN A 96 -8.73 7.32 -1.85
N LEU A 97 -8.04 7.03 -0.75
CA LEU A 97 -8.06 5.73 -0.10
C LEU A 97 -9.22 5.57 0.90
N ASN A 98 -10.14 6.54 1.01
CA ASN A 98 -11.25 6.52 1.98
C ASN A 98 -10.78 6.28 3.43
N LEU A 99 -9.62 6.82 3.79
CA LEU A 99 -9.03 6.76 5.14
C LEU A 99 -9.32 8.03 5.95
N ALA A 100 -9.75 9.10 5.30
CA ALA A 100 -10.06 10.36 5.96
C ALA A 100 -11.34 10.24 6.80
N ILE A 101 -11.26 10.55 8.09
CA ILE A 101 -12.43 10.69 8.96
C ILE A 101 -13.02 12.09 8.70
N THR A 102 -14.05 12.17 7.85
CA THR A 102 -14.86 13.38 7.73
C THR A 102 -15.90 13.36 8.84
N LYS A 103 -15.89 14.36 9.73
CA LYS A 103 -17.04 14.59 10.62
C LYS A 103 -18.23 14.90 9.72
N GLY A 104 -19.22 14.00 9.70
CA GLY A 104 -20.50 14.20 9.02
C GLY A 104 -21.39 15.18 9.75
#